data_AF-A0A519LXI5-F1
#
_entry.id   AF-A0A519LXI5-F1
#
_cell.length_a   1.000
_cell.length_b   1.000
_cell.length_c   1.000
_cell.angle_alpha   90.00
_cell.angle_beta   90.00
_cell.angle_gamma   90.00
#
_symmetry.space_group_name_H-M   'P 1'
#
loop_
_entity.id
_entity.type
_entity.pdbx_description
1 polymer ?
#
loop_
_entity_poly.entity_id
_entity_poly.type
_entity_poly.pdbx_seq_one_letter_code
_entity_poly.pdbx_strand_id
1 'polypeptide(L)'
;MKTKFLFIAFVVTALLQLSAPLKMVYDSEMTERQGTLYRFRTAPIDPNDPFRGKYVALRFNAETLATKDTTWMPDETVYAEIENDSAGFAKITRLSRSEPDGDNNYIGATVHYYSQGIVTLNLPFERFYMEESKAPEAEIAYNAYAGKEQKPAYAIVAVKNGHTVLKDVIVDDIPIREYVLRERNKVPQVTPAE
;
A
#
# COMPACT_ATOMS: atom_id res chain seq x y z
N MET A 1 4.09 -5.78 51.76
CA MET A 1 4.70 -4.66 51.02
C MET A 1 5.32 -5.09 49.69
N LYS A 2 6.16 -6.14 49.65
CA LYS A 2 6.80 -6.65 48.42
C LYS A 2 5.82 -6.95 47.26
N THR A 3 4.67 -7.56 47.54
CA THR A 3 3.64 -7.86 46.53
C THR A 3 3.01 -6.62 45.90
N LYS A 4 2.90 -5.51 46.65
CA LYS A 4 2.39 -4.23 46.11
C LYS A 4 3.38 -3.62 45.13
N PHE A 5 4.68 -3.65 45.44
CA PHE A 5 5.73 -3.20 44.53
C PHE A 5 5.84 -4.08 43.28
N LEU A 6 5.71 -5.40 43.44
CA LEU A 6 5.70 -6.34 42.31
C LEU A 6 4.50 -6.08 41.38
N PHE A 7 3.32 -5.82 41.95
CA PHE A 7 2.12 -5.48 41.18
C PHE A 7 2.27 -4.14 40.43
N ILE A 8 2.83 -3.12 41.07
CA ILE A 8 3.12 -1.84 40.41
C ILE A 8 4.11 -2.03 39.25
N ALA A 9 5.19 -2.78 39.47
CA ALA A 9 6.17 -3.07 38.42
C ALA A 9 5.54 -3.84 37.24
N PHE A 10 4.65 -4.79 37.53
CA PHE A 10 3.88 -5.51 36.52
C PHE A 10 3.00 -4.56 35.70
N VAL A 11 2.22 -3.68 36.35
CA VAL A 11 1.37 -2.70 35.65
C VAL A 11 2.19 -1.75 34.78
N VAL A 12 3.31 -1.23 35.29
CA VAL A 12 4.21 -0.35 34.51
C VAL A 12 4.75 -1.09 33.27
N THR A 13 5.16 -2.34 33.44
CA THR A 13 5.67 -3.16 32.33
C THR A 13 4.57 -3.43 31.29
N ALA A 14 3.37 -3.78 31.74
CA ALA A 14 2.23 -4.00 30.86
C ALA A 14 1.86 -2.73 30.07
N LEU A 15 1.87 -1.55 30.71
CA LEU A 15 1.61 -0.28 30.04
C LEU A 15 2.71 0.06 29.01
N LEU A 16 3.98 -0.18 29.35
CA LEU A 16 5.09 -0.01 28.41
C LEU A 16 4.94 -0.95 27.21
N GLN A 17 4.58 -2.21 27.43
CA GLN A 17 4.34 -3.18 26.35
C GLN A 17 3.16 -2.78 25.45
N LEU A 18 2.09 -2.21 26.01
CA LEU A 18 0.93 -1.75 25.24
C LEU A 18 1.17 -0.43 24.48
N SER A 19 2.16 0.37 24.89
CA SER A 19 2.39 1.69 24.30
C SER A 19 2.75 1.63 22.81
N ALA A 20 3.57 0.66 22.40
CA ALA A 20 3.99 0.49 21.01
C ALA A 20 2.83 0.17 20.05
N PRO A 21 2.03 -0.90 20.25
CA PRO A 21 0.91 -1.20 19.37
C PRO A 21 -0.17 -0.12 19.41
N LEU A 22 -0.40 0.52 20.57
CA LEU A 22 -1.37 1.61 20.67
C LEU A 22 -0.95 2.83 19.83
N LYS A 23 0.35 3.16 19.85
CA LYS A 23 0.93 4.20 19.00
C LYS A 23 0.77 3.86 17.51
N MET A 24 1.05 2.62 17.10
CA MET A 24 0.89 2.20 15.69
C MET A 24 -0.56 2.36 15.20
N VAL A 25 -1.54 1.98 16.03
CA VAL A 25 -2.96 2.16 15.72
C VAL A 25 -3.30 3.64 15.62
N TYR A 26 -2.85 4.45 16.59
CA TYR A 26 -3.09 5.89 16.60
C TYR A 26 -2.52 6.58 15.35
N ASP A 27 -1.27 6.28 14.99
CA ASP A 27 -0.59 6.89 13.84
C ASP A 27 -1.28 6.46 12.53
N SER A 28 -1.74 5.21 12.41
CA SER A 28 -2.50 4.74 11.25
C SER A 28 -3.85 5.45 11.12
N GLU A 29 -4.63 5.54 12.20
CA GLU A 29 -5.94 6.20 12.20
C GLU A 29 -5.81 7.70 11.90
N MET A 30 -4.83 8.36 12.54
CA MET A 30 -4.52 9.76 12.28
C MET A 30 -4.07 10.03 10.85
N THR A 31 -3.36 9.09 10.23
CA THR A 31 -2.97 9.16 8.82
C THR A 31 -4.20 8.97 7.92
N GLU A 32 -5.08 8.04 8.23
CA GLU A 32 -6.28 7.78 7.43
C GLU A 32 -7.28 8.95 7.43
N ARG A 33 -7.45 9.60 8.59
CA ARG A 33 -8.40 10.72 8.78
C ARG A 33 -7.86 12.08 8.39
N GLN A 34 -6.59 12.36 8.70
CA GLN A 34 -5.99 13.69 8.59
C GLN A 34 -4.80 13.76 7.63
N GLY A 35 -4.40 12.63 7.02
CA GLY A 35 -3.32 12.59 6.05
C GLY A 35 -3.73 13.23 4.72
N THR A 36 -2.72 13.74 4.00
CA THR A 36 -2.88 14.27 2.65
C THR A 36 -3.06 13.13 1.67
N LEU A 37 -4.05 13.23 0.78
CA LEU A 37 -4.33 12.18 -0.21
C LEU A 37 -3.46 12.35 -1.45
N TYR A 38 -2.76 11.29 -1.80
CA TYR A 38 -1.92 11.19 -2.98
C TYR A 38 -2.40 10.07 -3.91
N ARG A 39 -2.29 10.32 -5.22
CA ARG A 39 -2.66 9.35 -6.26
C ARG A 39 -1.39 8.73 -6.83
N PHE A 40 -1.12 7.47 -6.52
CA PHE A 40 0.05 6.77 -7.05
C PHE A 40 -0.35 5.94 -8.27
N ARG A 41 0.29 6.19 -9.41
CA ARG A 41 0.07 5.35 -10.60
C ARG A 41 0.59 3.94 -10.33
N THR A 42 -0.27 2.96 -10.52
CA THR A 42 0.13 1.57 -10.46
C THR A 42 0.45 1.08 -11.86
N ALA A 43 1.33 0.08 -11.95
CA ALA A 43 1.38 -0.77 -13.12
C ALA A 43 -0.02 -1.36 -13.37
N PRO A 44 -0.36 -1.71 -14.62
CA PRO A 44 -1.61 -2.37 -14.90
C PRO A 44 -1.76 -3.61 -14.03
N ILE A 45 -2.87 -3.66 -13.29
CA ILE A 45 -3.18 -4.79 -12.43
C ILE A 45 -3.54 -5.93 -13.37
N ASP A 46 -2.80 -7.03 -13.28
CA ASP A 46 -3.10 -8.22 -14.06
C ASP A 46 -4.49 -8.73 -13.65
N PRO A 47 -5.48 -8.77 -14.56
CA PRO A 47 -6.79 -9.37 -14.29
C PRO A 47 -6.71 -10.84 -13.88
N ASN A 48 -5.54 -11.49 -14.05
CA ASN A 48 -5.26 -12.85 -13.63
C ASN A 48 -4.77 -12.98 -12.17
N ASP A 49 -4.46 -11.87 -11.49
CA ASP A 49 -4.07 -11.84 -10.07
C ASP A 49 -5.00 -11.06 -9.08
N PRO A 50 -6.34 -10.98 -9.23
CA PRO A 50 -7.19 -10.33 -8.23
C PRO A 50 -7.62 -11.28 -7.09
N PHE A 51 -7.41 -12.61 -7.24
CA PHE A 51 -8.03 -13.62 -6.38
C PHE A 51 -7.08 -14.74 -5.93
N ARG A 52 -5.76 -14.55 -5.96
CA ARG A 52 -4.83 -15.50 -5.29
C ARG A 52 -4.98 -15.53 -3.76
N GLY A 53 -5.93 -14.77 -3.21
CA GLY A 53 -6.71 -15.24 -2.07
C GLY A 53 -7.23 -14.12 -1.17
N LYS A 54 -6.49 -13.04 -0.93
CA LYS A 54 -6.91 -12.04 0.10
C LYS A 54 -6.54 -10.59 -0.22
N TYR A 55 -5.73 -10.37 -1.24
CA TYR A 55 -5.22 -9.05 -1.59
C TYR A 55 -4.82 -8.97 -3.07
N VAL A 56 -4.75 -7.74 -3.59
CA VAL A 56 -4.18 -7.39 -4.88
C VAL A 56 -2.77 -6.86 -4.66
N ALA A 57 -1.78 -7.44 -5.35
CA ALA A 57 -0.42 -6.92 -5.35
C ALA A 57 -0.35 -5.69 -6.26
N LEU A 58 0.18 -4.59 -5.72
CA LEU A 58 0.36 -3.32 -6.40
C LEU A 58 1.83 -3.12 -6.68
N ARG A 59 2.13 -2.65 -7.88
CA ARG A 59 3.45 -2.14 -8.26
C ARG A 59 3.27 -0.72 -8.70
N PHE A 60 4.16 0.17 -8.28
CA PHE A 60 4.04 1.59 -8.53
C PHE A 60 5.15 2.09 -9.44
N ASN A 61 4.79 2.96 -10.37
CA ASN A 61 5.78 3.60 -11.24
C ASN A 61 6.76 4.48 -10.43
N ALA A 62 6.33 4.94 -9.26
CA ALA A 62 7.11 5.75 -8.34
C ALA A 62 8.22 4.97 -7.61
N GLU A 63 8.23 3.63 -7.64
CA GLU A 63 9.24 2.80 -6.97
C GLU A 63 10.67 3.03 -7.48
N THR A 64 10.81 3.55 -8.70
CA THR A 64 12.12 3.74 -9.35
C THR A 64 12.49 5.21 -9.42
N LEU A 65 13.70 5.54 -8.98
CA LEU A 65 14.25 6.89 -9.04
C LEU A 65 15.66 6.85 -9.65
N ALA A 66 15.93 7.75 -10.60
CA ALA A 66 17.28 7.99 -11.07
C ALA A 66 18.04 8.85 -10.05
N THR A 67 19.21 8.39 -9.62
CA THR A 67 20.02 9.06 -8.61
C THR A 67 21.49 9.08 -9.00
N LYS A 68 22.20 10.12 -8.58
CA LYS A 68 23.66 10.23 -8.71
C LYS A 68 24.39 9.60 -7.53
N ASP A 69 23.69 9.37 -6.42
CA ASP A 69 24.26 8.72 -5.24
C ASP A 69 24.34 7.21 -5.51
N THR A 70 25.55 6.67 -5.45
CA THR A 70 25.84 5.26 -5.72
C THR A 70 26.01 4.43 -4.44
N THR A 71 25.74 5.02 -3.27
CA THR A 71 26.03 4.43 -1.96
C THR A 71 24.84 3.73 -1.30
N TRP A 72 23.71 3.61 -2.00
CA TRP A 72 22.50 2.95 -1.49
C TRP A 72 22.73 1.47 -1.23
N MET A 73 22.33 1.02 -0.04
CA MET A 73 22.41 -0.38 0.35
C MET A 73 21.02 -1.03 0.35
N PRO A 74 20.89 -2.31 -0.04
CA PRO A 74 19.64 -3.05 0.14
C PRO A 74 19.18 -3.02 1.60
N ASP A 75 17.86 -2.99 1.79
CA ASP A 75 17.16 -2.91 3.08
C ASP A 75 17.42 -1.63 3.90
N GLU A 76 18.13 -0.65 3.33
CA GLU A 76 18.31 0.66 3.94
C GLU A 76 16.97 1.41 4.04
N THR A 77 16.64 1.91 5.23
CA THR A 77 15.45 2.74 5.43
C THR A 77 15.72 4.15 4.94
N VAL A 78 14.83 4.64 4.08
CA VAL A 78 14.95 5.95 3.44
C VAL A 78 13.63 6.71 3.52
N TYR A 79 13.73 8.04 3.46
CA TYR A 79 12.60 8.94 3.39
C TYR A 79 12.50 9.48 1.97
N ALA A 80 11.42 9.14 1.27
CA ALA A 80 11.18 9.55 -0.10
C ALA A 80 10.24 10.77 -0.13
N GLU A 81 10.75 11.90 -0.62
CA GLU A 81 9.97 13.13 -0.84
C GLU A 81 9.05 12.95 -2.04
N ILE A 82 7.82 13.42 -1.91
CA ILE A 82 6.74 13.25 -2.89
C ILE A 82 6.27 14.60 -3.38
N GLU A 83 6.10 14.70 -4.70
CA GLU A 83 5.43 15.82 -5.35
C GLU A 83 4.36 15.30 -6.33
N ASN A 84 3.36 16.13 -6.63
CA ASN A 84 2.38 15.83 -7.65
C ASN A 84 2.88 16.25 -9.03
N ASP A 85 2.74 15.37 -10.02
CA ASP A 85 2.98 15.68 -11.42
C ASP A 85 1.89 16.60 -12.00
N SER A 86 2.07 17.04 -13.26
CA SER A 86 1.10 17.89 -13.97
C SER A 86 -0.28 17.25 -14.16
N ALA A 87 -0.39 15.93 -14.01
CA ALA A 87 -1.64 15.18 -14.11
C ALA A 87 -2.24 14.88 -12.72
N GLY A 88 -1.64 15.38 -11.63
CA GLY A 88 -2.11 15.19 -10.25
C GLY A 88 -1.75 13.83 -9.64
N PHE A 89 -0.73 13.13 -10.17
CA PHE A 89 -0.22 11.89 -9.61
C PHE A 89 1.08 12.10 -8.84
N ALA A 90 1.19 11.41 -7.70
CA ALA A 90 2.36 11.43 -6.85
C ALA A 90 3.57 10.77 -7.53
N LYS A 91 4.71 11.46 -7.44
CA LYS A 91 6.01 10.98 -7.89
C LYS A 91 7.04 11.25 -6.80
N ILE A 92 7.97 10.30 -6.64
CA ILE A 92 9.12 10.49 -5.77
C ILE A 92 10.16 11.36 -6.49
N THR A 93 10.60 12.43 -5.84
CA THR A 93 11.55 13.39 -6.41
C THR A 93 12.94 13.25 -5.80
N ARG A 94 13.02 12.95 -4.50
CA ARG A 94 14.27 12.89 -3.75
C ARG A 94 14.22 11.82 -2.66
N LEU A 95 15.40 11.29 -2.32
CA LEU A 95 15.60 10.42 -1.16
C LEU A 95 16.49 11.10 -0.13
N SER A 96 16.17 10.85 1.14
CA SER A 96 16.96 11.26 2.29
C SER A 96 17.14 10.08 3.25
N ARG A 97 18.27 10.06 3.97
CA ARG A 97 18.54 9.11 5.06
C ARG A 97 18.04 9.59 6.41
N SER A 98 17.82 10.89 6.53
CA SER A 98 17.22 11.51 7.71
C SER A 98 15.82 11.99 7.37
N GLU A 99 14.94 11.95 8.37
CA GLU A 99 13.59 12.49 8.27
C GLU A 99 13.65 13.97 7.84
N PRO A 100 12.89 14.40 6.82
CA PRO A 100 12.86 15.78 6.38
C PRO A 100 12.28 16.71 7.46
N ASP A 101 12.94 17.85 7.70
CA ASP A 101 12.43 18.85 8.63
C ASP A 101 11.32 19.69 7.99
N GLY A 102 10.13 19.68 8.59
CA GLY A 102 9.06 20.66 8.32
C GLY A 102 8.15 20.38 7.12
N ASP A 103 8.48 19.44 6.23
CA ASP A 103 7.58 18.98 5.17
C ASP A 103 6.96 17.62 5.55
N ASN A 104 5.63 17.49 5.39
CA ASN A 104 4.90 16.25 5.63
C ASN A 104 4.75 15.40 4.36
N ASN A 105 5.27 15.86 3.22
CA ASN A 105 5.14 15.24 1.91
C ASN A 105 6.26 14.23 1.66
N TYR A 106 6.44 13.29 2.59
CA TYR A 106 7.39 12.20 2.44
C TYR A 106 6.79 10.89 2.92
N ILE A 107 7.37 9.79 2.43
CA ILE A 107 7.03 8.43 2.86
C ILE A 107 8.29 7.71 3.33
N GLY A 108 8.14 6.90 4.39
CA GLY A 108 9.15 5.91 4.73
C GLY A 108 9.12 4.77 3.72
N ALA A 109 10.28 4.41 3.18
CA ALA A 109 10.44 3.29 2.25
C ALA A 109 11.75 2.55 2.56
N THR A 110 11.94 1.37 1.97
CA THR A 110 13.22 0.66 2.02
C THR A 110 13.82 0.51 0.64
N VAL A 111 15.15 0.56 0.54
CA VAL A 111 15.84 0.30 -0.71
C VAL A 111 15.73 -1.19 -1.04
N HIS A 112 15.11 -1.52 -2.16
CA HIS A 112 15.06 -2.89 -2.67
C HIS A 112 16.41 -3.26 -3.30
N TYR A 113 16.86 -2.46 -4.26
CA TYR A 113 18.19 -2.57 -4.84
C TYR A 113 18.59 -1.27 -5.55
N TYR A 114 19.89 -1.12 -5.79
CA TYR A 114 20.46 -0.07 -6.63
C TYR A 114 21.25 -0.70 -7.78
N SER A 115 21.04 -0.20 -9.00
CA SER A 115 21.76 -0.64 -10.18
C SER A 115 21.88 0.50 -11.20
N GLN A 116 23.10 0.74 -11.69
CA GLN A 116 23.38 1.67 -12.81
C GLN A 116 22.74 3.07 -12.67
N GLY A 117 22.76 3.67 -11.48
CA GLY A 117 22.19 5.00 -11.24
C GLY A 117 20.67 5.01 -11.03
N ILE A 118 20.04 3.83 -10.91
CA ILE A 118 18.62 3.68 -10.61
C ILE A 118 18.49 2.98 -9.26
N VAL A 119 17.78 3.61 -8.33
CA VAL A 119 17.38 3.00 -7.07
C VAL A 119 15.92 2.54 -7.19
N THR A 120 15.67 1.31 -6.76
CA THR A 120 14.33 0.75 -6.64
C THR A 120 13.98 0.66 -5.16
N LEU A 121 12.78 1.09 -4.81
CA LEU A 121 12.26 1.13 -3.44
C LEU A 121 11.16 0.09 -3.27
N ASN A 122 11.06 -0.47 -2.07
CA ASN A 122 9.85 -1.13 -1.61
C ASN A 122 8.99 -0.09 -0.89
N LEU A 123 7.75 0.07 -1.34
CA LEU A 123 6.81 1.01 -0.73
C LEU A 123 5.99 0.27 0.33
N PRO A 124 5.65 0.91 1.46
CA PRO A 124 4.95 0.21 2.56
C PRO A 124 3.48 -0.15 2.25
N PHE A 125 3.01 0.06 1.01
CA PHE A 125 1.60 -0.10 0.60
C PHE A 125 1.42 -0.92 -0.70
N GLU A 126 2.19 -1.99 -0.85
CA GLU A 126 2.17 -2.89 -2.02
C GLU A 126 0.99 -3.87 -2.07
N ARG A 127 0.15 -3.94 -1.04
CA ARG A 127 -0.95 -4.92 -0.96
C ARG A 127 -2.27 -4.27 -0.58
N PHE A 128 -3.28 -4.47 -1.43
CA PHE A 128 -4.65 -4.02 -1.15
C PHE A 128 -5.54 -5.20 -0.77
N TYR A 129 -5.95 -5.27 0.50
CA TYR A 129 -6.78 -6.36 1.00
C TYR A 129 -8.27 -6.17 0.69
N MET A 130 -8.93 -7.24 0.25
CA MET A 130 -10.35 -7.27 -0.11
C MET A 130 -11.06 -8.43 0.60
N GLU A 131 -12.36 -8.29 0.85
CA GLU A 131 -13.16 -9.34 1.50
C GLU A 131 -13.48 -10.48 0.52
N GLU A 132 -13.18 -11.72 0.92
CA GLU A 132 -13.05 -12.91 0.06
C GLU A 132 -14.35 -13.72 -0.12
N SER A 133 -15.49 -13.34 0.46
CA SER A 133 -16.59 -14.28 0.77
C SER A 133 -17.33 -14.99 -0.40
N LYS A 134 -16.82 -15.00 -1.65
CA LYS A 134 -17.36 -15.75 -2.82
C LYS A 134 -16.30 -16.26 -3.81
N ALA A 135 -15.28 -16.98 -3.35
CA ALA A 135 -14.13 -17.42 -4.15
C ALA A 135 -14.39 -18.38 -5.35
N PRO A 136 -15.35 -19.33 -5.34
CA PRO A 136 -15.49 -20.30 -6.45
C PRO A 136 -15.99 -19.70 -7.77
N GLU A 137 -16.70 -18.57 -7.73
CA GLU A 137 -17.38 -17.95 -8.88
C GLU A 137 -16.46 -17.01 -9.68
N ALA A 138 -15.34 -16.58 -9.08
CA ALA A 138 -14.37 -15.65 -9.69
C ALA A 138 -13.53 -16.31 -10.81
N GLU A 139 -13.33 -17.62 -10.74
CA GLU A 139 -12.56 -18.40 -11.73
C GLU A 139 -13.31 -18.56 -13.06
N ILE A 140 -14.64 -18.41 -13.07
CA ILE A 140 -15.45 -18.45 -14.29
C ILE A 140 -15.44 -17.08 -15.00
N ALA A 141 -15.38 -15.96 -14.25
CA ALA A 141 -15.21 -14.61 -14.80
C ALA A 141 -13.88 -14.43 -15.52
N TYR A 142 -12.86 -15.05 -14.96
CA TYR A 142 -11.49 -15.07 -15.44
C TYR A 142 -11.37 -15.60 -16.88
N ASN A 143 -12.00 -16.74 -17.20
CA ASN A 143 -11.91 -17.34 -18.53
C ASN A 143 -12.55 -16.48 -19.64
N ALA A 144 -13.49 -15.59 -19.31
CA ALA A 144 -14.11 -14.69 -20.26
C ALA A 144 -13.32 -13.38 -20.47
N TYR A 145 -12.38 -13.05 -19.56
CA TYR A 145 -11.69 -11.76 -19.52
C TYR A 145 -10.22 -11.80 -19.95
N ALA A 146 -9.59 -12.98 -19.97
CA ALA A 146 -8.17 -13.24 -20.27
C ALA A 146 -7.67 -12.80 -21.68
N GLY A 147 -8.48 -12.08 -22.45
CA GLY A 147 -8.13 -11.55 -23.78
C GLY A 147 -8.15 -10.02 -23.90
N LYS A 148 -8.29 -9.24 -22.83
CA LYS A 148 -8.43 -7.76 -22.92
C LYS A 148 -7.29 -6.96 -22.32
N GLU A 149 -7.07 -5.79 -22.93
CA GLU A 149 -6.04 -4.79 -22.63
C GLU A 149 -5.82 -4.53 -21.13
N GLN A 150 -4.54 -4.34 -20.79
CA GLN A 150 -4.08 -3.84 -19.51
C GLN A 150 -4.70 -2.47 -19.24
N LYS A 151 -5.54 -2.38 -18.19
CA LYS A 151 -6.26 -1.15 -17.85
C LYS A 151 -5.41 -0.23 -16.99
N PRO A 152 -5.51 1.11 -17.18
CA PRO A 152 -4.87 2.07 -16.30
C PRO A 152 -5.47 1.97 -14.89
N ALA A 153 -4.60 2.01 -13.88
CA ALA A 153 -4.98 1.95 -12.48
C ALA A 153 -4.12 2.89 -11.62
N TYR A 154 -4.67 3.33 -10.50
CA TYR A 154 -3.96 4.13 -9.51
C TYR A 154 -4.46 3.85 -8.09
N ALA A 155 -3.58 3.97 -7.12
CA ALA A 155 -3.91 3.86 -5.71
C ALA A 155 -4.14 5.23 -5.08
N ILE A 156 -5.05 5.31 -4.12
CA ILE A 156 -5.27 6.46 -3.25
C ILE A 156 -4.60 6.17 -1.91
N VAL A 157 -3.56 6.92 -1.59
CA VAL A 157 -2.76 6.73 -0.37
C VAL A 157 -2.82 8.01 0.46
N ALA A 158 -3.20 7.89 1.73
CA ALA A 158 -3.08 8.96 2.70
C ALA A 158 -1.68 8.96 3.29
N VAL A 159 -1.03 10.12 3.33
CA VAL A 159 0.34 10.31 3.83
C VAL A 159 0.34 11.33 4.96
N LYS A 160 1.02 11.01 6.07
CA LYS A 160 1.20 11.92 7.21
C LYS A 160 2.47 11.57 7.97
N ASN A 161 3.41 12.51 8.08
CA ASN A 161 4.65 12.33 8.84
C ASN A 161 5.36 11.00 8.51
N GLY A 162 5.54 10.69 7.22
CA GLY A 162 6.16 9.44 6.76
C GLY A 162 5.27 8.19 6.83
N HIS A 163 4.14 8.24 7.54
CA HIS A 163 3.19 7.13 7.65
C HIS A 163 2.23 7.16 6.47
N THR A 164 1.81 5.97 6.05
CA THR A 164 0.96 5.79 4.88
C THR A 164 -0.20 4.83 5.13
N VAL A 165 -1.38 5.17 4.62
CA VAL A 165 -2.54 4.27 4.59
C VAL A 165 -3.08 4.19 3.18
N LEU A 166 -3.08 2.98 2.61
CA LEU A 166 -3.70 2.69 1.33
C LEU A 166 -5.23 2.64 1.51
N LYS A 167 -5.93 3.64 0.98
CA LYS A 167 -7.39 3.76 1.15
C LYS A 167 -8.16 2.98 0.11
N ASP A 168 -7.75 3.10 -1.15
CA ASP A 168 -8.43 2.44 -2.26
C ASP A 168 -7.54 2.29 -3.48
N VAL A 169 -7.99 1.47 -4.42
CA VAL A 169 -7.38 1.29 -5.74
C VAL A 169 -8.45 1.51 -6.78
N ILE A 170 -8.19 2.40 -7.73
CA ILE A 170 -9.10 2.73 -8.82
C ILE A 170 -8.59 2.07 -10.09
N VAL A 171 -9.48 1.33 -10.76
CA VAL A 171 -9.24 0.68 -12.04
C VAL A 171 -10.34 1.12 -12.99
N ASP A 172 -9.97 1.70 -14.14
CA ASP A 172 -10.97 2.14 -15.14
C ASP A 172 -11.99 3.14 -14.56
N ASP A 173 -11.49 4.10 -13.76
CA ASP A 173 -12.27 5.10 -13.02
C ASP A 173 -13.29 4.55 -12.00
N ILE A 174 -13.22 3.25 -11.68
CA ILE A 174 -14.11 2.57 -10.73
C ILE A 174 -13.26 1.98 -9.58
N PRO A 175 -13.72 2.05 -8.32
CA PRO A 175 -13.06 1.35 -7.22
C PRO A 175 -12.90 -0.15 -7.52
N ILE A 176 -11.74 -0.72 -7.24
CA ILE A 176 -11.42 -2.12 -7.56
C ILE A 176 -12.44 -3.10 -6.97
N ARG A 177 -13.02 -2.75 -5.81
CA ARG A 177 -14.10 -3.50 -5.16
C ARG A 177 -15.34 -3.59 -6.04
N GLU A 178 -15.78 -2.46 -6.59
CA GLU A 178 -16.93 -2.41 -7.49
C GLU A 178 -16.63 -3.04 -8.85
N TYR A 179 -15.42 -2.82 -9.36
CA TYR A 179 -14.94 -3.43 -10.60
C TYR A 179 -15.04 -4.96 -10.53
N VAL A 180 -14.53 -5.55 -9.44
CA VAL A 180 -14.61 -6.98 -9.16
C VAL A 180 -16.06 -7.47 -9.08
N LEU A 181 -16.93 -6.76 -8.36
CA LEU A 181 -18.35 -7.12 -8.27
C LEU A 181 -19.06 -7.09 -9.64
N ARG A 182 -18.71 -6.11 -10.49
CA ARG A 182 -19.28 -5.97 -11.83
C ARG A 182 -18.85 -7.10 -12.76
N GLU A 183 -17.56 -7.44 -12.75
CA GLU A 183 -17.07 -8.56 -13.57
C GLU A 183 -17.65 -9.90 -13.10
N ARG A 184 -17.80 -10.11 -11.78
CA ARG A 184 -18.51 -11.29 -11.24
C ARG A 184 -19.93 -11.42 -11.79
N ASN A 185 -20.70 -10.33 -11.81
CA ASN A 185 -22.11 -10.37 -12.22
C ASN A 185 -22.33 -10.54 -13.74
N LYS A 186 -21.29 -10.36 -14.57
CA LYS A 186 -21.37 -10.62 -16.03
C LYS A 186 -21.28 -12.10 -16.37
N VAL A 187 -20.84 -12.92 -15.43
CA VAL A 187 -20.74 -14.36 -15.60
C VAL A 187 -22.07 -15.01 -15.26
N PRO A 188 -22.66 -15.85 -16.13
CA PRO A 188 -23.81 -16.65 -15.77
C PRO A 188 -23.49 -17.50 -14.54
N GLN A 189 -24.28 -17.35 -13.48
CA GLN A 189 -24.25 -18.24 -12.31
C GLN A 189 -24.58 -19.66 -12.81
N VAL A 190 -23.56 -20.50 -12.97
CA VAL A 190 -23.78 -21.91 -13.30
C VAL A 190 -24.26 -22.59 -12.02
N THR A 191 -25.57 -22.81 -11.91
CA THR A 191 -26.17 -23.63 -10.85
C THR A 191 -25.50 -25.00 -10.86
N PRO A 192 -24.95 -25.48 -9.72
CA PRO A 192 -24.47 -26.85 -9.63
C PRO A 192 -25.65 -27.80 -9.93
N ALA A 193 -25.46 -28.74 -10.84
CA ALA A 193 -26.42 -29.82 -11.05
C ALA A 193 -26.49 -30.65 -9.77
N GLU A 194 -27.71 -30.86 -9.27
CA GLU A 194 -28.04 -31.70 -8.11
C GLU A 194 -27.67 -33.17 -8.32
#